data_AF-A0A8S1R1F5-F1
#
_entry.id   AF-A0A8S1R1F5-F1
#
_cell.length_a   1.000
_cell.length_b   1.000
_cell.length_c   1.000
_cell.angle_alpha   90.00
_cell.angle_beta   90.00
_cell.angle_gamma   90.00
#
_symmetry.space_group_name_H-M   'P 1'
#
loop_
_entity.id
_entity.type
_entity.pdbx_description
1 polymer ?
#
loop_
_entity_poly.entity_id
_entity_poly.type
_entity_poly.pdbx_seq_one_letter_code
_entity_poly.pdbx_strand_id
1 'polypeptide(L)'
;MSAAEILVPTKFISQMIQLIITCVIYQSQYENLLNFPNDQLAASSLQAGVTLSVIFLVVEMIILTTGWTMNFEKTMLTQIILHSLGSVILTWFILDSWDYSFIWAVFSLFCLLPLLLECITIANAILFRRSIIRSKS
;
A
#
# COMPACT_ATOMS: atom_id res chain seq x y z
N MET A 1 27.42 4.36 3.85
CA MET A 1 26.13 4.05 3.23
C MET A 1 25.13 5.10 3.68
N SER A 2 24.43 5.73 2.75
CA SER A 2 23.32 6.63 3.09
C SER A 2 22.10 5.81 3.51
N ALA A 3 21.20 6.37 4.33
CA ALA A 3 19.98 5.64 4.71
C ALA A 3 19.09 5.35 3.49
N ALA A 4 19.09 6.24 2.47
CA ALA A 4 18.37 6.03 1.22
C ALA A 4 18.83 4.75 0.48
N GLU A 5 20.12 4.42 0.48
CA GLU A 5 20.65 3.18 -0.14
C GLU A 5 20.09 1.90 0.49
N ILE A 6 19.67 1.96 1.74
CA ILE A 6 19.08 0.82 2.46
C ILE A 6 17.55 0.86 2.38
N LEU A 7 16.96 2.02 2.62
CA LEU A 7 15.52 2.16 2.79
C LEU A 7 14.76 2.03 1.47
N VAL A 8 15.30 2.54 0.35
CA VAL A 8 14.64 2.42 -0.97
C VAL A 8 14.43 0.96 -1.38
N PRO A 9 15.46 0.09 -1.41
CA PRO A 9 15.26 -1.31 -1.75
C PRO A 9 14.42 -2.04 -0.70
N THR A 10 14.52 -1.68 0.59
CA THR A 10 13.68 -2.27 1.64
C THR A 10 12.20 -1.95 1.41
N LYS A 11 11.86 -0.68 1.10
CA LYS A 11 10.49 -0.27 0.79
C LYS A 11 9.96 -1.03 -0.43
N PHE A 12 10.74 -1.09 -1.50
CA PHE A 12 10.37 -1.84 -2.70
C PHE A 12 10.01 -3.29 -2.37
N ILE A 13 10.84 -3.99 -1.60
CA ILE A 13 10.61 -5.40 -1.23
C ILE A 13 9.34 -5.53 -0.37
N SER A 14 9.19 -4.73 0.69
CA SER A 14 8.01 -4.79 1.56
C SER A 14 6.70 -4.56 0.78
N GLN A 15 6.70 -3.57 -0.13
CA GLN A 15 5.55 -3.25 -0.95
C GLN A 15 5.27 -4.33 -2.01
N MET A 16 6.32 -4.93 -2.59
CA MET A 16 6.17 -6.07 -3.52
C MET A 16 5.58 -7.30 -2.86
N ILE A 17 6.01 -7.63 -1.63
CA ILE A 17 5.45 -8.73 -0.87
C ILE A 17 3.95 -8.51 -0.66
N GLN A 18 3.56 -7.32 -0.18
CA GLN A 18 2.15 -7.01 0.05
C GLN A 18 1.32 -7.08 -1.25
N LEU A 19 1.88 -6.59 -2.37
CA LEU A 19 1.21 -6.66 -3.68
C LEU A 19 1.00 -8.11 -4.11
N ILE A 20 2.02 -8.96 -4.00
CA ILE A 20 1.92 -10.38 -4.38
C ILE A 20 0.85 -11.08 -3.55
N ILE A 21 0.84 -10.90 -2.23
CA ILE A 21 -0.18 -11.51 -1.35
C ILE A 21 -1.59 -11.01 -1.73
N THR A 22 -1.74 -9.71 -2.00
CA THR A 22 -3.01 -9.13 -2.46
C THR A 22 -3.49 -9.76 -3.78
N CYS A 23 -2.58 -9.99 -4.72
CA CYS A 23 -2.87 -10.69 -5.97
C CYS A 23 -3.28 -12.16 -5.75
N VAL A 24 -2.68 -12.85 -4.76
CA VAL A 24 -3.10 -14.21 -4.39
C VAL A 24 -4.53 -14.20 -3.86
N ILE A 25 -4.90 -13.24 -3.01
CA ILE A 25 -6.29 -13.10 -2.52
C ILE A 25 -7.25 -12.82 -3.66
N TYR A 26 -6.85 -11.98 -4.62
CA TYR A 26 -7.66 -11.70 -5.82
C TYR A 26 -7.99 -12.98 -6.60
N GLN A 27 -7.03 -13.91 -6.71
CA GLN A 27 -7.24 -15.19 -7.40
C GLN A 27 -8.00 -16.22 -6.56
N SER A 28 -7.78 -16.25 -5.25
CA SER A 28 -8.35 -17.24 -4.31
C SER A 28 -9.67 -16.82 -3.64
N GLN A 29 -10.28 -15.71 -4.08
CA GLN A 29 -11.46 -15.08 -3.47
C GLN A 29 -12.66 -16.01 -3.18
N TYR A 30 -12.78 -17.14 -3.89
CA TYR A 30 -13.84 -18.12 -3.66
C TYR A 30 -13.74 -18.85 -2.32
N GLU A 31 -12.54 -19.06 -1.77
CA GLU A 31 -12.34 -19.74 -0.49
C GLU A 31 -12.79 -18.88 0.70
N ASN A 32 -12.61 -17.55 0.59
CA ASN A 32 -13.03 -16.60 1.62
C ASN A 32 -14.55 -16.37 1.66
N LEU A 33 -15.29 -16.85 0.66
CA LEU A 33 -16.74 -16.73 0.55
C LEU A 33 -17.48 -18.01 0.95
N LEU A 34 -16.77 -19.05 1.42
CA LEU A 34 -17.37 -20.34 1.79
C LEU A 34 -18.44 -20.22 2.89
N ASN A 35 -18.32 -19.21 3.77
CA ASN A 35 -19.32 -18.94 4.82
C ASN A 35 -20.56 -18.18 4.31
N PHE A 36 -20.52 -17.66 3.07
CA PHE A 36 -21.59 -16.86 2.46
C PHE A 36 -21.97 -17.37 1.06
N PRO A 37 -22.38 -18.64 0.92
CA PRO A 37 -22.73 -19.19 -0.38
C PRO A 37 -23.89 -18.39 -1.00
N ASN A 38 -23.65 -17.81 -2.18
CA ASN A 38 -24.57 -16.98 -2.97
C ASN A 38 -24.75 -15.52 -2.51
N ASP A 39 -23.91 -14.99 -1.62
CA ASP A 39 -23.93 -13.56 -1.30
C ASP A 39 -23.15 -12.73 -2.35
N GLN A 40 -23.89 -12.22 -3.33
CA GLN A 40 -23.34 -11.37 -4.39
C GLN A 40 -22.77 -10.04 -3.86
N LEU A 41 -23.29 -9.51 -2.74
CA LEU A 41 -22.80 -8.29 -2.13
C LEU A 41 -21.46 -8.54 -1.45
N ALA A 42 -21.31 -9.66 -0.74
CA ALA A 42 -20.05 -10.06 -0.12
C ALA A 42 -18.95 -10.26 -1.18
N ALA A 43 -19.26 -10.99 -2.25
CA ALA A 43 -18.31 -11.25 -3.34
C ALA A 43 -17.85 -9.96 -4.03
N SER A 44 -18.80 -9.09 -4.40
CA SER A 44 -18.49 -7.81 -5.06
C SER A 44 -17.73 -6.84 -4.15
N SER A 45 -18.05 -6.81 -2.86
CA SER A 45 -17.33 -6.01 -1.86
C SER A 45 -15.89 -6.47 -1.70
N LEU A 46 -15.66 -7.78 -1.56
CA LEU A 46 -14.30 -8.34 -1.48
C LEU A 46 -13.49 -7.98 -2.72
N GLN A 47 -14.06 -8.23 -3.90
CA GLN A 47 -13.41 -7.93 -5.17
C GLN A 47 -13.07 -6.45 -5.30
N ALA A 48 -13.97 -5.55 -4.91
CA ALA A 48 -13.72 -4.11 -4.92
C ALA A 48 -12.56 -3.71 -3.99
N GLY A 49 -12.56 -4.18 -2.74
CA GLY A 49 -11.51 -3.88 -1.77
C GLY A 49 -10.13 -4.37 -2.20
N VAL A 50 -10.05 -5.59 -2.73
CA VAL A 50 -8.79 -6.15 -3.25
C VAL A 50 -8.34 -5.40 -4.51
N THR A 51 -9.25 -5.09 -5.44
CA THR A 51 -8.92 -4.35 -6.67
C THR A 51 -8.36 -2.96 -6.36
N LEU A 52 -9.00 -2.23 -5.45
CA LEU A 52 -8.50 -0.93 -5.01
C LEU A 52 -7.13 -1.04 -4.33
N SER A 53 -6.92 -2.07 -3.52
CA SER A 53 -5.62 -2.34 -2.89
C SER A 53 -4.52 -2.54 -3.93
N VAL A 54 -4.77 -3.35 -4.97
CA VAL A 54 -3.84 -3.55 -6.09
C VAL A 54 -3.53 -2.23 -6.79
N ILE A 55 -4.55 -1.45 -7.14
CA ILE A 55 -4.37 -0.16 -7.82
C ILE A 55 -3.48 0.77 -7.00
N PHE A 56 -3.74 0.89 -5.69
CA PHE A 56 -3.02 1.81 -4.82
C PHE A 56 -1.57 1.39 -4.61
N LEU A 57 -1.32 0.09 -4.42
CA LEU A 57 0.03 -0.46 -4.32
C LEU A 57 0.81 -0.26 -5.62
N VAL A 58 0.17 -0.40 -6.80
CA VAL A 58 0.83 -0.13 -8.09
C VAL A 58 1.12 1.35 -8.29
N VAL A 59 0.20 2.24 -7.93
CA VAL A 59 0.43 3.70 -8.00
C VAL A 59 1.61 4.09 -7.10
N GLU A 60 1.67 3.57 -5.88
CA GLU A 60 2.80 3.84 -4.99
C GLU A 60 4.13 3.29 -5.56
N MET A 61 4.11 2.15 -6.27
CA MET A 61 5.31 1.61 -6.94
C MET A 61 5.80 2.56 -8.03
N ILE A 62 4.89 3.15 -8.80
CA ILE A 62 5.21 4.15 -9.81
C ILE A 62 5.84 5.38 -9.14
N ILE A 63 5.27 5.86 -8.03
CA ILE A 63 5.84 6.97 -7.26
C ILE A 63 7.26 6.64 -6.78
N LEU A 64 7.48 5.45 -6.22
CA LEU A 64 8.81 5.02 -5.76
C LEU A 64 9.84 5.03 -6.89
N THR A 65 9.48 4.53 -8.08
CA THR A 65 10.40 4.48 -9.24
C THR A 65 10.70 5.86 -9.82
N THR A 66 9.78 6.82 -9.70
CA THR A 66 10.03 8.21 -10.12
C THR A 66 10.95 9.00 -9.16
N GLY A 67 11.18 8.49 -7.95
CA GLY A 67 12.19 9.02 -7.02
C GLY A 67 11.81 10.30 -6.25
N TRP A 68 10.55 10.74 -6.33
CA TRP A 68 10.13 12.01 -5.69
C TRP A 68 10.30 12.03 -4.18
N THR A 69 10.18 10.88 -3.52
CA THR A 69 10.12 10.79 -2.05
C THR A 69 11.30 10.05 -1.42
N MET A 70 12.32 9.68 -2.20
CA MET A 70 13.50 8.93 -1.74
C MET A 70 14.29 9.65 -0.62
N ASN A 71 14.20 10.98 -0.54
CA ASN A 71 14.91 11.78 0.46
C ASN A 71 14.13 11.96 1.78
N PHE A 72 12.93 11.39 1.90
CA PHE A 72 12.09 11.51 3.09
C PHE A 72 12.13 10.23 3.92
N GLU A 73 13.27 10.00 4.56
CA GLU A 73 13.61 8.76 5.28
C GLU A 73 12.57 8.35 6.33
N LYS A 74 12.01 9.29 7.09
CA LYS A 74 11.00 9.01 8.12
C LYS A 74 9.68 8.51 7.53
N THR A 75 9.23 9.13 6.43
CA THR A 75 8.03 8.69 5.70
C THR A 75 8.27 7.29 5.13
N MET A 76 9.42 7.09 4.50
CA MET A 76 9.79 5.81 3.90
C MET A 76 9.88 4.68 4.94
N LEU A 77 10.48 4.93 6.11
CA LEU A 77 10.51 3.97 7.22
C LEU A 77 9.11 3.62 7.72
N THR A 78 8.24 4.63 7.85
CA THR A 78 6.84 4.42 8.27
C THR A 78 6.10 3.53 7.27
N GLN A 79 6.27 3.77 5.98
CA GLN A 79 5.67 2.95 4.92
C GLN A 79 6.22 1.53 4.90
N ILE A 80 7.54 1.33 5.11
CA ILE A 80 8.13 0.00 5.25
C ILE A 80 7.44 -0.79 6.37
N ILE A 81 7.24 -0.16 7.53
CA ILE A 81 6.55 -0.79 8.67
C ILE A 81 5.10 -1.12 8.30
N LEU A 82 4.37 -0.16 7.71
CA LEU A 82 2.99 -0.36 7.28
C LEU A 82 2.86 -1.52 6.27
N HIS A 83 3.70 -1.56 5.23
CA HIS A 83 3.64 -2.63 4.23
C HIS A 83 4.02 -4.00 4.80
N SER A 84 4.99 -4.03 5.71
CA SER A 84 5.41 -5.27 6.37
C SER A 84 4.30 -5.81 7.27
N LEU A 85 3.65 -4.95 8.04
CA LEU A 85 2.48 -5.33 8.86
C LEU A 85 1.29 -5.72 7.97
N GLY A 86 1.01 -4.97 6.91
CA GLY A 86 -0.02 -5.29 5.93
C GLY A 86 0.19 -6.66 5.29
N SER A 87 1.44 -7.00 4.97
CA SER A 87 1.80 -8.32 4.45
C SER A 87 1.49 -9.44 5.45
N VAL A 88 1.90 -9.28 6.71
CA VAL A 88 1.61 -10.26 7.77
C VAL A 88 0.11 -10.43 7.99
N ILE A 89 -0.64 -9.32 8.04
CA ILE A 89 -2.09 -9.35 8.25
C ILE A 89 -2.81 -9.98 7.06
N LEU A 90 -2.41 -9.68 5.82
CA LEU A 90 -2.99 -10.32 4.63
C LEU A 90 -2.66 -11.82 4.56
N THR A 91 -1.46 -12.23 4.98
CA THR A 91 -1.15 -13.67 5.13
C THR A 91 -2.06 -14.32 6.16
N TRP A 92 -2.28 -13.67 7.31
CA TRP A 92 -3.20 -14.18 8.33
C TRP A 92 -4.65 -14.24 7.85
N PHE A 93 -5.09 -13.23 7.11
CA PHE A 93 -6.41 -13.18 6.46
C PHE A 93 -6.66 -14.40 5.58
N ILE A 94 -5.64 -14.85 4.83
CA ILE A 94 -5.72 -16.08 4.01
C ILE A 94 -5.78 -17.32 4.90
N LEU A 95 -4.88 -17.45 5.89
CA LEU A 95 -4.73 -18.65 6.71
C LEU A 95 -5.94 -18.94 7.60
N ASP A 96 -6.63 -17.89 8.05
CA ASP A 96 -7.73 -17.97 9.01
C ASP A 96 -9.10 -17.66 8.37
N SER A 97 -9.14 -17.54 7.04
CA SER A 97 -10.37 -17.33 6.25
C SER A 97 -11.29 -16.24 6.81
N TRP A 98 -10.72 -15.05 7.04
CA TRP A 98 -11.43 -13.94 7.66
C TRP A 98 -12.64 -13.47 6.85
N ASP A 99 -13.60 -12.85 7.54
CA ASP A 99 -14.76 -12.22 6.92
C ASP A 99 -14.33 -11.16 5.89
N TYR A 100 -15.01 -11.16 4.74
CA TYR A 100 -14.70 -10.27 3.62
C TYR A 100 -14.66 -8.78 4.01
N SER A 101 -15.43 -8.38 5.02
CA SER A 101 -15.49 -6.99 5.51
C SER A 101 -14.15 -6.48 6.03
N PHE A 102 -13.27 -7.36 6.54
CA PHE A 102 -11.94 -6.98 7.03
C PHE A 102 -11.02 -6.42 5.93
N ILE A 103 -11.29 -6.74 4.65
CA ILE A 103 -10.47 -6.22 3.55
C ILE A 103 -10.48 -4.68 3.52
N TRP A 104 -11.57 -4.05 3.96
CA TRP A 104 -11.69 -2.59 3.98
C TRP A 104 -10.81 -1.94 5.05
N ALA A 105 -10.65 -2.60 6.21
CA ALA A 105 -9.70 -2.16 7.23
C ALA A 105 -8.27 -2.29 6.72
N VAL A 106 -7.96 -3.40 6.04
CA VAL A 106 -6.63 -3.64 5.46
C VAL A 106 -6.31 -2.63 4.35
N PHE A 107 -7.24 -2.43 3.41
CA PHE A 107 -7.14 -1.42 2.36
C PHE A 107 -6.88 -0.03 2.95
N SER A 108 -7.71 0.39 3.92
CA SER A 108 -7.63 1.75 4.48
C SER A 108 -6.29 2.01 5.17
N LEU A 109 -5.83 1.06 5.98
CA LEU A 109 -4.63 1.25 6.82
C LEU A 109 -3.32 0.94 6.10
N PHE A 110 -3.31 -0.04 5.20
CA PHE A 110 -2.08 -0.56 4.59
C PHE A 110 -1.97 -0.31 3.08
N CYS A 111 -2.96 0.33 2.45
CA CYS A 111 -2.87 0.76 1.04
C CYS A 111 -3.18 2.26 0.90
N LEU A 112 -4.34 2.72 1.40
CA LEU A 112 -4.76 4.12 1.32
C LEU A 112 -3.86 5.03 2.16
N LEU A 113 -3.61 4.70 3.43
CA LEU A 113 -2.76 5.52 4.29
C LEU A 113 -1.32 5.66 3.75
N PRO A 114 -0.59 4.60 3.36
CA PRO A 114 0.74 4.72 2.72
C PRO A 114 0.75 5.64 1.49
N LEU A 115 -0.25 5.51 0.62
CA LEU A 115 -0.37 6.37 -0.57
C LEU A 115 -0.66 7.83 -0.20
N LEU A 116 -1.50 8.09 0.81
CA LEU A 116 -1.74 9.45 1.29
C LEU A 116 -0.46 10.07 1.86
N LEU A 117 0.35 9.31 2.59
CA LEU A 117 1.65 9.76 3.08
C LEU A 117 2.61 10.11 1.93
N GLU A 118 2.61 9.33 0.85
CA GLU A 118 3.33 9.67 -0.38
C GLU A 118 2.85 11.01 -0.96
N CYS A 119 1.53 11.16 -1.18
CA CYS A 119 0.96 12.36 -1.77
C CYS A 119 1.27 13.62 -0.94
N ILE A 120 1.18 13.53 0.39
CA ILE A 120 1.53 14.64 1.30
C ILE A 120 3.03 14.97 1.16
N THR A 121 3.89 13.96 1.09
CA THR A 121 5.34 14.15 0.95
C THR A 121 5.69 14.81 -0.38
N ILE A 122 5.08 14.38 -1.49
CA ILE A 122 5.22 15.02 -2.80
C ILE A 122 4.74 16.47 -2.76
N ALA A 123 3.58 16.74 -2.16
CA ALA A 123 3.04 18.09 -2.04
C ALA A 123 4.02 19.01 -1.27
N ASN A 124 4.55 18.53 -0.14
CA ASN A 124 5.55 19.25 0.64
C ASN A 124 6.84 19.52 -0.16
N ALA A 125 7.32 18.52 -0.91
CA ALA A 125 8.49 18.69 -1.78
C ALA A 125 8.29 19.77 -2.85
N ILE A 126 7.10 19.81 -3.48
CA ILE A 126 6.75 20.82 -4.49
C ILE A 126 6.65 22.22 -3.86
N LEU A 127 6.01 22.35 -2.69
CA LEU A 127 5.88 23.62 -1.98
C LEU A 127 7.26 24.18 -1.57
N PHE A 128 8.13 23.32 -1.03
CA PHE A 128 9.49 23.69 -0.67
C PHE A 128 10.29 24.17 -1.88
N ARG A 129 10.24 23.43 -3.00
CA ARG A 129 10.91 23.82 -4.25
C ARG A 129 10.44 25.19 -4.74
N ARG A 130 9.13 25.46 -4.69
CA ARG A 130 8.55 26.77 -5.09
C ARG A 130 9.04 27.92 -4.20
N SER A 131 9.20 27.68 -2.90
CA SER A 131 9.70 28.71 -1.97
C SER A 131 11.13 29.15 -2.28
N ILE A 132 12.01 28.20 -2.60
CA ILE A 132 13.42 28.47 -2.95
C ILE A 132 13.54 29.27 -4.25
N ILE A 133 12.70 28.96 -5.24
CA ILE A 133 12.72 29.69 -6.53
C ILE A 133 12.30 31.14 -6.31
N ARG A 134 11.28 31.38 -5.47
CA ARG A 134 10.82 32.74 -5.15
C ARG A 134 11.84 33.56 -4.37
N SER A 135 12.65 32.97 -3.49
CA SER A 135 13.66 33.72 -2.74
C SER A 135 14.88 34.13 -3.57
N LYS A 136 15.06 33.54 -4.77
CA LYS A 136 16.17 33.83 -5.69
C LYS A 136 15.80 34.82 -6.80
N SER A 137 14.52 35.17 -6.93
CA SER A 137 13.99 36.16 -7.87
C SER A 137 13.84 37.51 -7.18
#